data_AF-A0A9D9K0M3-F1
#
_entry.id   AF-A0A9D9K0M3-F1
#
_cell.length_a   1.000
_cell.length_b   1.000
_cell.length_c   1.000
_cell.angle_alpha   90.00
_cell.angle_beta   90.00
_cell.angle_gamma   90.00
#
_symmetry.space_group_name_H-M   'P 1'
#
loop_
_entity.id
_entity.type
_entity.pdbx_description
1 polymer ?
#
loop_
_entity_poly.entity_id
_entity_poly.type
_entity_poly.pdbx_seq_one_letter_code
_entity_poly.pdbx_strand_id
1 'polypeptide(L)'
;MNPTDILTTLQAAGRPLSDLVGLPQRGIRRLATARLLVDKATRDQIVLFEPTLAPFLRRIVRGVDIHPWYCEPSRYLVMLPSGWSAGADVRAEQAWEHLAQRCPPLHRHLAPAATRKTRDVAWWELPDCDLTPFAQARIVWPTASVTKRYALTDPGYLVGPGVCHIPASLFLLGVLMSRLGWLAVTAIGRVGQVYRLAPEQIGRIPIPEATENERAAIEALVQRIIDLTREQVALERRFTQRLLRDFGPPGATPGARLESWWELDFAELRQAIAARFGGDIPARFREQWQAQHADAVVRRAALTDTRALAEATLDTRVAMLYGVDLP
;
A
#
# COMPACT_ATOMS: atom_id res chain seq x y z
N MET A 1 -30.72 -5.61 -11.09
CA MET A 1 -30.36 -4.57 -12.09
C MET A 1 -29.22 -5.12 -12.95
N ASN A 2 -29.31 -5.04 -14.28
CA ASN A 2 -28.24 -5.51 -15.17
C ASN A 2 -27.04 -4.53 -15.08
N PRO A 3 -25.77 -4.98 -15.08
CA PRO A 3 -24.59 -4.10 -15.05
C PRO A 3 -24.63 -2.89 -16.00
N THR A 4 -25.22 -3.05 -17.19
CA THR A 4 -25.36 -1.97 -18.18
C THR A 4 -26.31 -0.86 -17.73
N ASP A 5 -27.40 -1.21 -17.03
CA ASP A 5 -28.37 -0.24 -16.51
C ASP A 5 -27.75 0.60 -15.39
N ILE A 6 -26.89 -0.03 -14.57
CA ILE A 6 -26.14 0.64 -13.50
C ILE A 6 -25.18 1.67 -14.09
N LEU A 7 -24.34 1.31 -15.07
CA LEU A 7 -23.41 2.26 -15.67
C LEU A 7 -24.11 3.49 -16.26
N THR A 8 -25.23 3.27 -16.96
CA THR A 8 -26.03 4.36 -17.53
C THR A 8 -26.55 5.29 -16.43
N THR A 9 -27.02 4.71 -15.32
CA THR A 9 -27.49 5.47 -14.16
C THR A 9 -26.36 6.29 -13.53
N LEU A 10 -25.18 5.68 -13.32
CA LEU A 10 -24.02 6.38 -12.76
C LEU A 10 -23.54 7.52 -13.68
N GLN A 11 -23.57 7.31 -15.01
CA GLN A 11 -23.21 8.31 -16.01
C GLN A 11 -24.19 9.48 -16.06
N ALA A 12 -25.48 9.25 -15.80
CA ALA A 12 -26.48 10.32 -15.75
C ALA A 12 -26.32 11.23 -14.53
N ALA A 13 -25.84 10.68 -13.40
CA ALA A 13 -25.70 11.40 -12.14
C ALA A 13 -24.29 11.96 -11.87
N GLY A 14 -23.30 11.67 -12.72
CA GLY A 14 -21.91 12.06 -12.47
C GLY A 14 -21.09 12.31 -13.73
N ARG A 15 -19.97 13.00 -13.57
CA ARG A 15 -19.00 13.26 -14.64
C ARG A 15 -17.77 12.36 -14.51
N PRO A 16 -17.08 12.02 -15.62
CA PRO A 16 -15.86 11.22 -15.57
C PRO A 16 -14.85 11.74 -14.54
N LEU A 17 -14.25 10.84 -13.77
CA LEU A 17 -13.17 11.14 -12.82
C LEU A 17 -12.05 11.99 -13.47
N SER A 18 -11.73 11.71 -14.74
CA SER A 18 -10.70 12.46 -15.48
C SER A 18 -11.01 13.96 -15.61
N ASP A 19 -12.28 14.34 -15.59
CA ASP A 19 -12.70 15.73 -15.72
C ASP A 19 -12.53 16.50 -14.40
N LEU A 20 -12.42 15.77 -13.28
CA LEU A 20 -12.20 16.33 -11.95
C LEU A 20 -10.72 16.51 -11.62
N VAL A 21 -9.90 15.50 -11.93
CA VAL A 21 -8.52 15.40 -11.45
C VAL A 21 -7.49 15.21 -12.55
N GLY A 22 -7.92 15.29 -13.81
CA GLY A 22 -7.12 14.89 -14.97
C GLY A 22 -7.06 13.37 -15.14
N LEU A 23 -6.49 12.92 -16.25
CA LEU A 23 -6.28 11.49 -16.48
C LEU A 23 -5.40 10.91 -15.35
N PRO A 24 -5.79 9.78 -14.72
CA PRO A 24 -4.93 9.12 -13.75
C PRO A 24 -3.53 8.88 -14.29
N GLN A 25 -2.53 9.02 -13.42
CA GLN A 25 -1.14 8.89 -13.82
C GLN A 25 -0.62 7.50 -13.45
N ARG A 26 0.27 6.96 -14.27
CA ARG A 26 1.02 5.77 -13.88
C ARG A 26 2.18 6.20 -12.98
N GLY A 27 2.47 5.38 -11.99
CA GLY A 27 3.67 5.50 -11.19
C GLY A 27 4.94 5.46 -12.04
N ILE A 28 6.06 5.73 -11.39
CA ILE A 28 7.37 5.91 -12.02
C ILE A 28 7.69 4.69 -12.90
N ARG A 29 7.55 4.87 -14.23
CA ARG A 29 7.73 3.81 -15.25
C ARG A 29 9.18 3.38 -15.38
N ARG A 30 10.12 4.28 -15.10
CA ARG A 30 11.56 4.10 -15.24
C ARG A 30 12.22 3.63 -13.94
N LEU A 31 11.68 2.62 -13.28
CA LEU A 31 12.52 1.91 -12.33
C LEU A 31 13.45 1.03 -13.14
N ALA A 32 14.62 1.59 -13.45
CA ALA A 32 15.79 0.88 -13.90
C ALA A 32 16.10 -0.22 -12.87
N THR A 33 15.39 -1.33 -13.06
CA THR A 33 15.49 -2.61 -12.37
C THR A 33 15.06 -2.61 -10.91
N ALA A 34 14.45 -3.70 -10.45
CA ALA A 34 14.19 -4.01 -9.03
C ALA A 34 15.43 -3.90 -8.09
N ARG A 35 16.60 -3.58 -8.67
CA ARG A 35 17.94 -3.45 -8.10
C ARG A 35 18.16 -2.15 -7.32
N LEU A 36 17.32 -1.13 -7.53
CA LEU A 36 17.36 0.12 -6.74
C LEU A 36 16.40 0.09 -5.54
N LEU A 37 15.71 -1.04 -5.33
CA LEU A 37 14.83 -1.24 -4.19
C LEU A 37 15.60 -1.86 -3.04
N VAL A 38 15.69 -1.13 -1.94
CA VAL A 38 16.30 -1.59 -0.69
C VAL A 38 15.22 -1.89 0.35
N ASP A 39 15.45 -2.87 1.21
CA ASP A 39 14.69 -3.01 2.46
C ASP A 39 15.15 -2.00 3.51
N LYS A 40 14.43 -1.97 4.63
CA LYS A 40 14.75 -1.12 5.78
C LYS A 40 16.16 -1.38 6.32
N ALA A 41 16.59 -2.64 6.45
CA ALA A 41 17.90 -2.97 7.01
C ALA A 41 19.04 -2.44 6.13
N THR A 42 18.93 -2.62 4.82
CA THR A 42 19.90 -2.08 3.84
C THR A 42 19.88 -0.56 3.83
N ARG A 43 18.69 0.07 3.85
CA ARG A 43 18.53 1.52 3.97
C ARG A 43 19.23 2.05 5.22
N ASP A 44 19.03 1.41 6.36
CA ASP A 44 19.60 1.84 7.63
C ASP A 44 21.13 1.70 7.63
N GLN A 45 21.68 0.64 7.01
CA GLN A 45 23.13 0.50 6.80
C GLN A 45 23.72 1.59 5.88
N ILE A 46 23.02 1.92 4.80
CA ILE A 46 23.44 3.00 3.88
C ILE A 46 23.47 4.34 4.62
N VAL A 47 22.40 4.68 5.35
CA VAL A 47 22.30 5.96 6.09
C VAL A 47 23.30 6.03 7.25
N LEU A 48 23.59 4.91 7.91
CA LEU A 48 24.60 4.86 8.97
C LEU A 48 25.99 5.19 8.42
N PHE A 49 26.31 4.70 7.23
CA PHE A 49 27.60 4.95 6.58
C PHE A 49 27.67 6.35 5.95
N GLU A 50 26.61 6.75 5.25
CA GLU A 50 26.52 8.03 4.55
C GLU A 50 25.18 8.72 4.88
N PRO A 51 25.14 9.53 5.96
CA PRO A 51 23.91 10.19 6.42
C PRO A 51 23.29 11.14 5.38
N THR A 52 24.08 11.72 4.48
CA THR A 52 23.58 12.62 3.43
C THR A 52 22.67 11.91 2.43
N LEU A 53 22.67 10.57 2.41
CA LEU A 53 21.79 9.76 1.56
C LEU A 53 20.37 9.58 2.09
N ALA A 54 20.09 9.94 3.36
CA ALA A 54 18.77 9.72 3.94
C ALA A 54 17.60 10.31 3.12
N PRO A 55 17.68 11.54 2.56
CA PRO A 55 16.60 12.11 1.74
C PRO A 55 16.41 11.42 0.38
N PHE A 56 17.44 10.74 -0.14
CA PHE A 56 17.43 10.05 -1.43
C PHE A 56 16.92 8.61 -1.33
N LEU A 57 16.64 8.12 -0.12
CA LEU A 57 16.09 6.79 0.16
C LEU A 57 14.60 6.91 0.49
N ARG A 58 13.78 7.05 -0.56
CA ARG A 58 12.35 7.37 -0.43
C ARG A 58 11.50 6.11 -0.46
N ARG A 59 10.49 6.03 0.41
CA ARG A 59 9.52 4.92 0.40
C ARG A 59 8.80 4.86 -0.95
N ILE A 60 8.56 3.65 -1.43
CA ILE A 60 7.88 3.42 -2.70
C ILE A 60 6.77 2.39 -2.55
N VAL A 61 5.58 2.76 -3.02
CA VAL A 61 4.38 1.91 -3.04
C VAL A 61 4.40 1.05 -4.28
N ARG A 62 4.37 -0.27 -4.11
CA ARG A 62 4.19 -1.25 -5.17
C ARG A 62 2.79 -1.86 -5.05
N GLY A 63 2.33 -2.56 -6.09
CA GLY A 63 0.99 -3.16 -6.09
C GLY A 63 0.73 -4.10 -4.90
N VAL A 64 1.76 -4.81 -4.43
CA VAL A 64 1.67 -5.70 -3.26
C VAL A 64 1.50 -4.96 -1.94
N ASP A 65 1.93 -3.70 -1.87
CA ASP A 65 1.89 -2.88 -0.66
C ASP A 65 0.52 -2.17 -0.51
N ILE A 66 -0.39 -2.31 -1.48
CA ILE A 66 -1.71 -1.63 -1.50
C ILE A 66 -2.78 -2.55 -0.93
N HIS A 67 -3.40 -2.14 0.17
CA HIS A 67 -4.53 -2.82 0.78
C HIS A 67 -5.80 -1.98 0.60
N PRO A 68 -7.01 -2.53 0.84
CA PRO A 68 -8.20 -1.72 0.94
C PRO A 68 -7.98 -0.57 1.95
N TRP A 69 -8.20 0.66 1.52
CA TRP A 69 -8.12 1.91 2.30
C TRP A 69 -6.71 2.43 2.62
N TYR A 70 -5.72 1.56 2.82
CA TYR A 70 -4.37 1.96 3.23
C TYR A 70 -3.27 1.25 2.44
N CYS A 71 -2.07 1.80 2.44
CA CYS A 71 -0.88 1.14 1.90
C CYS A 71 0.22 1.05 2.95
N GLU A 72 1.08 0.05 2.80
CA GLU A 72 2.22 -0.16 3.67
C GLU A 72 3.50 -0.45 2.86
N PRO A 73 4.16 0.59 2.34
CA PRO A 73 5.38 0.40 1.57
C PRO A 73 6.51 -0.14 2.45
N SER A 74 6.96 -1.34 2.12
CA SER A 74 8.05 -2.05 2.80
C SER A 74 9.43 -1.80 2.19
N ARG A 75 9.50 -1.14 1.03
CA ARG A 75 10.73 -0.89 0.27
C ARG A 75 11.00 0.60 0.10
N TYR A 76 12.26 0.92 -0.09
CA TYR A 76 12.74 2.25 -0.42
C TYR A 76 13.38 2.21 -1.79
N LEU A 77 13.18 3.26 -2.56
CA LEU A 77 13.87 3.51 -3.81
C LEU A 77 15.09 4.40 -3.54
N VAL A 78 16.24 3.99 -4.07
CA VAL A 78 17.44 4.81 -4.15
C VAL A 78 17.28 5.82 -5.29
N MET A 79 17.35 7.11 -4.97
CA MET A 79 17.16 8.23 -5.91
C MET A 79 18.34 9.20 -5.88
N LEU A 80 19.49 8.76 -6.39
CA LEU A 80 20.68 9.62 -6.40
C LEU A 80 20.61 10.66 -7.52
N PRO A 81 21.00 11.92 -7.25
CA PRO A 81 21.14 12.93 -8.30
C PRO A 81 22.33 12.58 -9.20
N SER A 82 22.32 13.10 -10.43
CA SER A 82 23.45 12.93 -11.35
C SER A 82 24.73 13.56 -10.79
N GLY A 83 25.85 12.86 -10.95
CA GLY A 83 27.15 13.26 -10.44
C GLY A 83 27.34 13.02 -8.95
N TRP A 84 26.41 12.34 -8.26
CA TRP A 84 26.56 12.08 -6.83
C TRP A 84 27.78 11.19 -6.53
N SER A 85 28.01 10.15 -7.33
CA SER A 85 29.10 9.20 -7.07
C SER A 85 30.48 9.84 -7.24
N ALA A 86 30.71 10.62 -8.30
CA ALA A 86 32.05 11.08 -8.69
C ALA A 86 32.14 12.54 -9.15
N GLY A 87 31.05 13.31 -9.12
CA GLY A 87 30.95 14.63 -9.75
C GLY A 87 30.50 14.55 -11.21
N ALA A 88 30.00 15.67 -11.74
CA ALA A 88 29.43 15.74 -13.10
C ALA A 88 30.49 15.57 -14.22
N ASP A 89 31.74 15.91 -13.93
CA ASP A 89 32.84 15.90 -14.91
C ASP A 89 33.60 14.56 -15.00
N VAL A 90 33.26 13.59 -14.15
CA VAL A 90 33.93 12.28 -14.10
C VAL A 90 33.24 11.28 -15.02
N ARG A 91 34.05 10.51 -15.76
CA ARG A 91 33.54 9.45 -16.65
C ARG A 91 32.75 8.42 -15.84
N ALA A 92 31.61 7.98 -16.39
CA ALA A 92 30.73 7.02 -15.74
C ALA A 92 31.42 5.71 -15.32
N GLU A 93 32.45 5.26 -16.06
CA GLU A 93 33.28 4.10 -15.72
C GLU A 93 33.95 4.22 -14.34
N GLN A 94 34.39 5.42 -13.97
CA GLN A 94 35.03 5.71 -12.68
C GLN A 94 33.98 5.88 -11.56
N ALA A 95 32.74 6.24 -11.91
CA ALA A 95 31.67 6.45 -10.93
C ALA A 95 31.34 5.20 -10.10
N TRP A 96 31.55 4.00 -10.66
CA TRP A 96 31.37 2.75 -9.92
C TRP A 96 32.42 2.55 -8.82
N GLU A 97 33.67 2.90 -9.08
CA GLU A 97 34.76 2.82 -8.10
C GLU A 97 34.60 3.89 -7.02
N HIS A 98 34.24 5.11 -7.41
CA HIS A 98 33.93 6.17 -6.46
C HIS A 98 32.73 5.83 -5.58
N LEU A 99 31.68 5.20 -6.13
CA LEU A 99 30.56 4.68 -5.35
C LEU A 99 31.04 3.65 -4.30
N ALA A 100 31.95 2.75 -4.69
CA ALA A 100 32.51 1.76 -3.78
C ALA A 100 33.27 2.40 -2.60
N GLN A 101 33.99 3.49 -2.86
CA GLN A 101 34.73 4.24 -1.84
C GLN A 101 33.79 5.09 -0.96
N ARG A 102 32.82 5.77 -1.58
CA ARG A 102 31.93 6.72 -0.92
C ARG A 102 30.82 6.05 -0.13
N CYS A 103 30.27 4.94 -0.62
CA CYS A 103 29.23 4.19 0.07
C CYS A 103 29.31 2.67 -0.21
N PRO A 104 30.22 1.95 0.49
CA PRO A 104 30.36 0.50 0.37
C PRO A 104 29.05 -0.30 0.56
N PRO A 105 28.13 0.05 1.50
CA PRO A 105 26.86 -0.67 1.62
C PRO A 105 25.97 -0.57 0.37
N LEU A 106 25.86 0.62 -0.22
CA LEU A 106 25.10 0.82 -1.45
C LEU A 106 25.76 0.10 -2.62
N HIS A 107 27.08 0.22 -2.75
CA HIS A 107 27.85 -0.52 -3.75
C HIS A 107 27.62 -2.02 -3.67
N ARG A 108 27.72 -2.61 -2.46
CA ARG A 108 27.48 -4.04 -2.22
C ARG A 108 26.07 -4.45 -2.62
N HIS A 109 25.06 -3.63 -2.32
CA HIS A 109 23.69 -3.89 -2.72
C HIS A 109 23.52 -3.91 -4.25
N LEU A 110 24.19 -2.99 -4.95
CA LEU A 110 24.11 -2.86 -6.42
C LEU A 110 25.07 -3.81 -7.16
N ALA A 111 26.07 -4.39 -6.50
CA ALA A 111 27.08 -5.23 -7.12
C ALA A 111 26.52 -6.45 -7.90
N PRO A 112 25.50 -7.20 -7.41
CA PRO A 112 24.91 -8.33 -8.15
C PRO A 112 24.31 -7.92 -9.50
N ALA A 113 24.00 -6.65 -9.63
CA ALA A 113 23.38 -6.03 -10.78
C ALA A 113 24.38 -5.41 -11.78
N ALA A 114 25.61 -5.18 -11.34
CA ALA A 114 26.62 -4.45 -12.08
C ALA A 114 27.43 -5.38 -13.01
N THR A 115 27.00 -5.48 -14.25
CA THR A 115 27.79 -6.02 -15.38
C THR A 115 28.83 -5.01 -15.87
N ARG A 116 29.83 -5.45 -16.65
CA ARG A 116 30.82 -4.55 -17.29
C ARG A 116 30.13 -3.39 -18.03
N LYS A 117 29.16 -3.70 -18.90
CA LYS A 117 28.40 -2.71 -19.69
C LYS A 117 27.59 -1.71 -18.84
N THR A 118 27.18 -2.10 -17.63
CA THR A 118 26.37 -1.25 -16.75
C THR A 118 27.22 -0.46 -15.77
N ARG A 119 28.53 -0.71 -15.64
CA ARG A 119 29.40 0.14 -14.82
C ARG A 119 29.75 1.43 -15.56
N ASP A 120 29.70 1.38 -16.89
CA ASP A 120 30.06 2.48 -17.78
C ASP A 120 28.91 3.51 -17.95
N VAL A 121 27.77 3.31 -17.28
CA VAL A 121 26.62 4.21 -17.29
C VAL A 121 26.08 4.23 -15.86
N ALA A 122 26.11 5.37 -15.16
CA ALA A 122 25.71 5.50 -13.75
C ALA A 122 24.19 5.30 -13.54
N TRP A 123 23.65 4.12 -13.85
CA TRP A 123 22.22 3.79 -13.86
C TRP A 123 21.55 3.84 -12.48
N TRP A 124 22.34 3.93 -11.41
CA TRP A 124 21.87 4.14 -10.04
C TRP A 124 21.64 5.62 -9.70
N GLU A 125 22.14 6.52 -10.54
CA GLU A 125 21.79 7.93 -10.52
C GLU A 125 20.58 8.12 -11.43
N LEU A 126 19.50 8.63 -10.87
CA LEU A 126 18.23 8.85 -11.54
C LEU A 126 18.03 10.36 -11.70
N PRO A 127 18.72 11.02 -12.65
CA PRO A 127 18.38 12.37 -13.00
C PRO A 127 16.97 12.39 -13.59
N ASP A 128 16.20 13.41 -13.24
CA ASP A 128 15.02 13.81 -14.00
C ASP A 128 13.77 12.93 -13.88
N CYS A 129 13.41 12.53 -12.65
CA CYS A 129 12.03 12.15 -12.35
C CYS A 129 11.30 13.33 -11.70
N ASP A 130 10.19 13.79 -12.27
CA ASP A 130 9.32 14.74 -11.56
C ASP A 130 8.68 14.04 -10.36
N LEU A 131 9.10 14.45 -9.16
CA LEU A 131 8.60 13.93 -7.90
C LEU A 131 7.66 14.90 -7.19
N THR A 132 7.44 16.08 -7.76
CA THR A 132 6.52 17.10 -7.25
C THR A 132 5.16 16.50 -6.89
N PRO A 133 4.58 15.59 -7.72
CA PRO A 133 3.27 15.06 -7.41
C PRO A 133 3.23 14.15 -6.17
N PHE A 134 4.39 13.66 -5.69
CA PHE A 134 4.50 12.82 -4.50
C PHE A 134 4.84 13.61 -3.24
N ALA A 135 4.96 14.95 -3.33
CA ALA A 135 5.08 15.80 -2.14
C ALA A 135 3.78 15.77 -1.31
N GLN A 136 2.64 15.57 -1.98
CA GLN A 136 1.32 15.43 -1.37
C GLN A 136 0.88 13.95 -1.37
N ALA A 137 -0.08 13.64 -0.51
CA ALA A 137 -0.74 12.34 -0.49
C ALA A 137 -1.43 12.03 -1.83
N ARG A 138 -1.53 10.74 -2.17
CA ARG A 138 -2.15 10.25 -3.39
C ARG A 138 -3.14 9.14 -3.09
N ILE A 139 -4.16 8.99 -3.93
CA ILE A 139 -4.92 7.73 -4.01
C ILE A 139 -4.16 6.82 -4.98
N VAL A 140 -3.93 5.57 -4.60
CA VAL A 140 -3.16 4.58 -5.38
C VAL A 140 -3.91 3.27 -5.56
N TRP A 141 -3.68 2.60 -6.68
CA TRP A 141 -4.22 1.26 -6.98
C TRP A 141 -3.33 0.53 -7.99
N PRO A 142 -3.29 -0.82 -7.99
CA PRO A 142 -2.56 -1.57 -9.00
C PRO A 142 -3.26 -1.48 -10.37
N THR A 143 -2.52 -1.58 -11.47
CA THR A 143 -3.10 -1.55 -12.84
C THR A 143 -4.00 -2.75 -13.15
N ALA A 144 -3.97 -3.78 -12.31
CA ALA A 144 -4.86 -4.93 -12.37
C ALA A 144 -5.13 -5.44 -10.95
N SER A 145 -6.36 -5.87 -10.68
CA SER A 145 -6.74 -6.43 -9.37
C SER A 145 -7.88 -7.44 -9.51
N VAL A 146 -8.02 -8.32 -8.53
CA VAL A 146 -9.19 -9.21 -8.36
C VAL A 146 -10.19 -8.68 -7.33
N THR A 147 -9.77 -7.70 -6.51
CA THR A 147 -10.57 -7.07 -5.44
C THR A 147 -10.47 -5.55 -5.46
N LYS A 148 -11.39 -4.87 -4.76
CA LYS A 148 -11.33 -3.41 -4.55
C LYS A 148 -10.11 -3.04 -3.70
N ARG A 149 -9.09 -2.41 -4.32
CA ARG A 149 -7.80 -2.08 -3.68
C ARG A 149 -7.36 -0.67 -4.08
N TYR A 150 -8.09 0.33 -3.58
CA TYR A 150 -7.63 1.72 -3.56
C TYR A 150 -7.16 2.07 -2.15
N ALA A 151 -6.09 2.85 -2.06
CA ALA A 151 -5.51 3.27 -0.79
C ALA A 151 -5.09 4.73 -0.82
N LEU A 152 -5.08 5.36 0.35
CA LEU A 152 -4.44 6.66 0.56
C LEU A 152 -2.96 6.46 0.95
N THR A 153 -2.06 7.17 0.28
CA THR A 153 -0.64 7.23 0.67
C THR A 153 -0.38 8.33 1.68
N ASP A 154 0.68 8.17 2.48
CA ASP A 154 1.22 9.31 3.20
C ASP A 154 1.97 10.26 2.22
N PRO A 155 2.06 11.57 2.52
CA PRO A 155 2.90 12.49 1.77
C PRO A 155 4.35 12.02 1.69
N GLY A 156 4.98 12.21 0.54
CA GLY A 156 6.37 11.81 0.31
C GLY A 156 6.54 10.38 -0.23
N TYR A 157 5.51 9.54 -0.22
CA TYR A 157 5.59 8.20 -0.80
C TYR A 157 5.60 8.24 -2.32
N LEU A 158 6.58 7.56 -2.92
CA LEU A 158 6.66 7.39 -4.35
C LEU A 158 5.70 6.30 -4.80
N VAL A 159 5.23 6.39 -6.05
CA VAL A 159 4.39 5.36 -6.65
C VAL A 159 5.19 4.60 -7.70
N GLY A 160 5.32 3.28 -7.51
CA GLY A 160 6.12 2.41 -8.35
C GLY A 160 5.44 1.94 -9.64
N PRO A 161 6.15 1.15 -10.45
CA PRO A 161 5.63 0.60 -11.70
C PRO A 161 4.48 -0.37 -11.42
N GLY A 162 3.52 -0.42 -12.35
CA GLY A 162 2.31 -1.25 -12.20
C GLY A 162 1.29 -0.70 -11.20
N VAL A 163 1.51 0.50 -10.67
CA VAL A 163 0.58 1.24 -9.81
C VAL A 163 0.18 2.53 -10.51
N CYS A 164 -1.08 2.93 -10.35
CA CYS A 164 -1.64 4.19 -10.82
C CYS A 164 -1.96 5.10 -9.63
N HIS A 165 -2.08 6.40 -9.89
CA HIS A 165 -2.43 7.36 -8.86
C HIS A 165 -3.17 8.60 -9.36
N ILE A 166 -3.91 9.24 -8.45
CA ILE A 166 -4.53 10.57 -8.58
C ILE A 166 -4.30 11.38 -7.30
N PRO A 167 -4.52 12.72 -7.29
CA PRO A 167 -4.42 13.52 -6.07
C PRO A 167 -5.31 12.97 -4.96
N ALA A 168 -4.87 13.09 -3.70
CA ALA A 168 -5.66 12.65 -2.57
C ALA A 168 -7.00 13.39 -2.47
N SER A 169 -8.08 12.65 -2.24
CA SER A 169 -9.40 13.15 -1.87
C SER A 169 -10.16 12.05 -1.15
N LEU A 170 -10.57 12.30 0.10
CA LEU A 170 -11.32 11.31 0.86
C LEU A 170 -12.67 11.01 0.18
N PHE A 171 -13.31 12.03 -0.40
CA PHE A 171 -14.55 11.84 -1.16
C PHE A 171 -14.35 10.90 -2.36
N LEU A 172 -13.34 11.16 -3.20
CA LEU A 172 -13.06 10.30 -4.35
C LEU A 172 -12.70 8.88 -3.92
N LEU A 173 -11.91 8.72 -2.86
CA LEU A 173 -11.59 7.41 -2.30
C LEU A 173 -12.86 6.67 -1.84
N GLY A 174 -13.77 7.37 -1.16
CA GLY A 174 -15.06 6.83 -0.74
C GLY A 174 -15.92 6.35 -1.90
N VAL A 175 -16.06 7.17 -2.94
CA VAL A 175 -16.80 6.79 -4.15
C VAL A 175 -16.15 5.58 -4.82
N LEU A 176 -14.82 5.57 -5.01
CA LEU A 176 -14.10 4.47 -5.66
C LEU A 176 -14.16 3.15 -4.87
N MET A 177 -14.18 3.22 -3.54
CA MET A 177 -14.23 2.05 -2.65
C MET A 177 -15.66 1.58 -2.33
N SER A 178 -16.67 2.38 -2.68
CA SER A 178 -18.08 2.03 -2.54
C SER A 178 -18.49 0.86 -3.44
N ARG A 179 -19.59 0.19 -3.10
CA ARG A 179 -20.18 -0.88 -3.90
C ARG A 179 -20.50 -0.42 -5.33
N LEU A 180 -21.07 0.77 -5.51
CA LEU A 180 -21.40 1.30 -6.84
C LEU A 180 -20.14 1.69 -7.64
N GLY A 181 -19.15 2.30 -6.99
CA GLY A 181 -17.87 2.59 -7.63
C GLY A 181 -17.16 1.32 -8.10
N TRP A 182 -17.19 0.27 -7.28
CA TRP A 182 -16.65 -1.03 -7.69
C TRP A 182 -17.45 -1.68 -8.82
N LEU A 183 -18.79 -1.60 -8.80
CA LEU A 183 -19.61 -2.09 -9.90
C LEU A 183 -19.29 -1.38 -11.21
N ALA A 184 -19.07 -0.07 -11.19
CA ALA A 184 -18.63 0.69 -12.37
C ALA A 184 -17.32 0.14 -12.94
N VAL A 185 -16.33 -0.13 -12.08
CA VAL A 185 -15.07 -0.76 -12.47
C VAL A 185 -15.29 -2.12 -13.13
N THR A 186 -16.13 -2.97 -12.51
CA THR A 186 -16.39 -4.32 -13.04
C THR A 186 -17.05 -4.30 -14.41
N ALA A 187 -17.93 -3.33 -14.67
CA ALA A 187 -18.62 -3.20 -15.95
C ALA A 187 -17.72 -2.63 -17.07
N ILE A 188 -16.73 -1.81 -16.73
CA ILE A 188 -15.80 -1.18 -17.69
C ILE A 188 -14.58 -2.06 -18.01
N GLY A 189 -14.13 -2.90 -17.07
CA GLY A 189 -12.77 -3.44 -17.10
C GLY A 189 -12.60 -4.93 -16.82
N ARG A 190 -13.67 -5.74 -16.78
CA ARG A 190 -13.57 -7.17 -16.51
C ARG A 190 -12.95 -7.94 -17.69
N VAL A 191 -11.83 -8.62 -17.43
CA VAL A 191 -11.20 -9.58 -18.35
C VAL A 191 -11.04 -10.91 -17.61
N GLY A 192 -11.99 -11.84 -17.81
CA GLY A 192 -12.05 -13.09 -17.06
C GLY A 192 -12.35 -12.86 -15.58
N GLN A 193 -11.39 -13.22 -14.71
CA GLN A 193 -11.47 -13.03 -13.24
C GLN A 193 -10.64 -11.83 -12.75
N VAL A 194 -9.97 -11.11 -13.64
CA VAL A 194 -9.13 -9.95 -13.30
C VAL A 194 -9.77 -8.69 -13.85
N TYR A 195 -9.78 -7.63 -13.04
CA TYR A 195 -10.21 -6.30 -13.44
C TYR A 195 -9.00 -5.49 -13.88
N ARG A 196 -9.01 -5.01 -15.12
CA ARG A 196 -8.02 -4.06 -15.61
C ARG A 196 -8.39 -2.67 -15.08
N LEU A 197 -7.48 -2.07 -14.33
CA LEU A 197 -7.63 -0.77 -13.67
C LEU A 197 -6.68 0.27 -14.30
N ALA A 198 -6.60 0.26 -15.62
CA ALA A 198 -5.74 1.18 -16.35
C ALA A 198 -6.25 2.64 -16.20
N PRO A 199 -5.36 3.65 -16.32
CA PRO A 199 -5.75 5.05 -16.20
C PRO A 199 -6.98 5.44 -17.02
N GLU A 200 -7.07 4.95 -18.25
CA GLU A 200 -8.11 5.29 -19.20
C GLU A 200 -9.47 4.68 -18.81
N GLN A 201 -9.46 3.58 -18.04
CA GLN A 201 -10.67 2.93 -17.54
C GLN A 201 -11.14 3.58 -16.25
N ILE A 202 -10.22 3.82 -15.30
CA ILE A 202 -10.54 4.44 -14.02
C ILE A 202 -10.94 5.91 -14.21
N GLY A 203 -10.31 6.62 -15.14
CA GLY A 203 -10.68 7.99 -15.49
C GLY A 203 -12.13 8.12 -16.00
N ARG A 204 -12.73 7.05 -16.52
CA ARG A 204 -14.12 7.05 -17.02
C ARG A 204 -15.17 6.76 -15.95
N ILE A 205 -14.77 6.44 -14.73
CA ILE A 205 -15.73 6.19 -13.64
C ILE A 205 -16.50 7.49 -13.40
N PRO A 206 -17.84 7.47 -13.51
CA PRO A 206 -18.65 8.64 -13.21
C PRO A 206 -18.58 8.96 -11.73
N ILE A 207 -18.23 10.19 -11.38
CA ILE A 207 -18.19 10.69 -10.00
C ILE A 207 -19.39 11.62 -9.81
N PRO A 208 -20.23 11.37 -8.79
CA PRO A 208 -21.44 12.16 -8.60
C PRO A 208 -21.09 13.51 -8.00
N GLU A 209 -21.91 14.51 -8.29
CA GLU A 209 -21.88 15.77 -7.56
C GLU A 209 -22.46 15.56 -6.16
N ALA A 210 -21.93 16.28 -5.17
CA ALA A 210 -22.37 16.20 -3.78
C ALA A 210 -22.42 17.59 -3.18
N THR A 211 -23.43 17.85 -2.34
CA THR A 211 -23.46 19.06 -1.51
C THR A 211 -22.27 19.06 -0.55
N GLU A 212 -21.87 20.23 -0.07
CA GLU A 212 -20.73 20.34 0.86
C GLU A 212 -20.96 19.49 2.13
N ASN A 213 -22.19 19.47 2.64
CA ASN A 213 -22.55 18.67 3.81
C ASN A 213 -22.42 17.17 3.56
N GLU A 214 -22.89 16.69 2.39
CA GLU A 214 -22.81 15.26 2.07
C GLU A 214 -21.38 14.83 1.75
N ARG A 215 -20.62 15.69 1.06
CA ARG A 215 -19.18 15.52 0.85
C ARG A 215 -18.46 15.38 2.18
N ALA A 216 -18.64 16.31 3.11
CA ALA A 216 -18.01 16.26 4.43
C ALA A 216 -18.41 15.00 5.23
N ALA A 217 -19.67 14.59 5.16
CA ALA A 217 -20.14 13.36 5.82
C ALA A 217 -19.47 12.09 5.26
N ILE A 218 -19.34 12.00 3.93
CA ILE A 218 -18.62 10.90 3.26
C ILE A 218 -17.13 10.93 3.63
N GLU A 219 -16.49 12.10 3.62
CA GLU A 219 -15.07 12.23 3.97
C GLU A 219 -14.81 11.80 5.42
N ALA A 220 -15.67 12.17 6.36
CA ALA A 220 -15.59 11.73 7.75
C ALA A 220 -15.75 10.21 7.89
N LEU A 221 -16.66 9.60 7.13
CA LEU A 221 -16.81 8.13 7.10
C LEU A 221 -15.57 7.44 6.54
N VAL A 222 -15.02 7.94 5.44
CA VAL A 222 -13.81 7.38 4.82
C VAL A 222 -12.62 7.48 5.78
N GLN A 223 -12.44 8.63 6.44
CA GLN A 223 -11.39 8.79 7.45
C GLN A 223 -11.56 7.77 8.59
N ARG A 224 -12.78 7.62 9.11
CA ARG A 224 -13.09 6.62 10.14
C ARG A 224 -12.78 5.19 9.67
N ILE A 225 -13.11 4.83 8.43
CA ILE A 225 -12.82 3.49 7.88
C ILE A 225 -11.31 3.26 7.77
N ILE A 226 -10.55 4.27 7.33
CA ILE A 226 -9.08 4.22 7.28
C ILE A 226 -8.51 3.98 8.67
N ASP A 227 -8.97 4.73 9.67
CA ASP A 227 -8.47 4.66 11.05
C ASP A 227 -8.79 3.29 11.69
N LEU A 228 -10.03 2.80 11.55
CA LEU A 228 -10.43 1.46 12.01
C LEU A 228 -9.58 0.37 11.34
N THR A 229 -9.32 0.50 10.04
CA THR A 229 -8.51 -0.47 9.29
C THR A 229 -7.06 -0.47 9.78
N ARG A 230 -6.47 0.72 9.98
CA ARG A 230 -5.11 0.87 10.52
C ARG A 230 -5.00 0.33 11.95
N GLU A 231 -6.00 0.57 12.80
CA GLU A 231 -6.04 0.05 14.16
C GLU A 231 -6.10 -1.48 14.19
N GLN A 232 -6.97 -2.07 13.36
CA GLN A 232 -7.09 -3.52 13.24
C GLN A 232 -5.75 -4.15 12.82
N VAL A 233 -5.13 -3.62 11.76
CA VAL A 233 -3.85 -4.13 11.24
C VAL A 233 -2.72 -3.96 12.25
N ALA A 234 -2.70 -2.86 13.01
CA ALA A 234 -1.73 -2.63 14.07
C ALA A 234 -1.90 -3.63 15.22
N LEU A 235 -3.13 -3.93 15.62
CA LEU A 235 -3.44 -4.94 16.63
C LEU A 235 -2.98 -6.34 16.18
N GLU A 236 -3.39 -6.75 14.98
CA GLU A 236 -3.03 -8.05 14.38
C GLU A 236 -1.51 -8.22 14.33
N ARG A 237 -0.79 -7.22 13.81
CA ARG A 237 0.67 -7.24 13.74
C ARG A 237 1.34 -7.27 15.10
N ARG A 238 0.91 -6.42 16.04
CA ARG A 238 1.52 -6.33 17.36
C ARG A 238 1.40 -7.65 18.10
N PHE A 239 0.25 -8.31 17.99
CA PHE A 239 0.04 -9.63 18.58
C PHE A 239 0.93 -10.68 17.93
N THR A 240 0.99 -10.73 16.60
CA THR A 240 1.86 -11.66 15.86
C THR A 240 3.35 -11.44 16.16
N GLN A 241 3.81 -10.19 16.22
CA GLN A 241 5.19 -9.85 16.59
C GLN A 241 5.51 -10.30 18.01
N ARG A 242 4.55 -10.20 18.93
CA ARG A 242 4.71 -10.69 20.29
C ARG A 242 4.83 -12.20 20.33
N LEU A 243 4.03 -12.94 19.57
CA LEU A 243 4.17 -14.40 19.44
C LEU A 243 5.57 -14.79 18.95
N LEU A 244 6.08 -14.11 17.93
CA LEU A 244 7.43 -14.34 17.40
C LEU A 244 8.52 -14.03 18.42
N ARG A 245 8.38 -12.92 19.16
CA ARG A 245 9.35 -12.51 20.16
C ARG A 245 9.39 -13.44 21.37
N ASP A 246 8.22 -13.88 21.84
CA ASP A 246 8.10 -14.62 23.10
C ASP A 246 8.31 -16.13 22.90
N PHE A 247 8.06 -16.66 21.69
CA PHE A 247 8.13 -18.11 21.41
C PHE A 247 8.94 -18.49 20.18
N GLY A 248 9.16 -17.59 19.22
CA GLY A 248 9.85 -17.90 17.98
C GLY A 248 11.37 -17.89 18.12
N PRO A 249 12.10 -18.81 17.47
CA PRO A 249 13.55 -18.67 17.36
C PRO A 249 13.93 -17.42 16.54
N PRO A 250 15.17 -16.92 16.66
CA PRO A 250 15.63 -15.77 15.87
C PRO A 250 15.38 -15.96 14.37
N GLY A 251 14.70 -14.98 13.74
CA GLY A 251 14.36 -15.03 12.32
C GLY A 251 13.13 -15.87 11.96
N ALA A 252 12.39 -16.40 12.95
CA ALA A 252 11.17 -17.15 12.69
C ALA A 252 10.08 -16.31 12.01
N THR A 253 9.23 -17.00 11.24
CA THR A 253 8.00 -16.44 10.67
C THR A 253 6.79 -17.11 11.31
N PRO A 254 5.63 -16.43 11.40
CA PRO A 254 4.48 -16.94 12.14
C PRO A 254 3.82 -18.13 11.44
N GLY A 255 3.80 -18.15 10.11
CA GLY A 255 3.05 -19.13 9.33
C GLY A 255 1.54 -18.86 9.38
N ALA A 256 0.78 -19.46 8.45
CA ALA A 256 -0.61 -19.08 8.19
C ALA A 256 -1.53 -19.12 9.43
N ARG A 257 -1.41 -20.14 10.29
CA ARG A 257 -2.26 -20.25 11.49
C ARG A 257 -2.03 -19.13 12.49
N LEU A 258 -0.77 -18.75 12.72
CA LEU A 258 -0.45 -17.67 13.66
C LEU A 258 -0.61 -16.28 13.04
N GLU A 259 -0.65 -16.19 11.70
CA GLU A 259 -1.05 -14.97 11.00
C GLU A 259 -2.53 -14.67 11.21
N SER A 260 -3.38 -15.69 11.32
CA SER A 260 -4.81 -15.59 11.63
C SER A 260 -5.14 -16.03 13.06
N TRP A 261 -4.33 -15.63 14.05
CA TRP A 261 -4.50 -16.05 15.45
C TRP A 261 -5.87 -15.73 16.06
N TRP A 262 -6.60 -14.78 15.49
CA TRP A 262 -7.95 -14.40 15.93
C TRP A 262 -9.02 -15.42 15.55
N GLU A 263 -8.72 -16.37 14.68
CA GLU A 263 -9.60 -17.48 14.30
C GLU A 263 -9.43 -18.69 15.20
N LEU A 264 -8.44 -18.67 16.10
CA LEU A 264 -8.11 -19.76 16.98
C LEU A 264 -8.70 -19.51 18.36
N ASP A 265 -9.21 -20.55 19.01
CA ASP A 265 -9.38 -20.52 20.46
C ASP A 265 -8.01 -20.62 21.17
N PHE A 266 -8.00 -20.48 22.49
CA PHE A 266 -6.73 -20.48 23.24
C PHE A 266 -5.98 -21.82 23.19
N ALA A 267 -6.71 -22.95 23.12
CA ALA A 267 -6.09 -24.27 23.02
C ALA A 267 -5.47 -24.47 21.62
N GLU A 268 -6.17 -24.05 20.57
CA GLU A 268 -5.69 -24.08 19.19
C GLU A 268 -4.51 -23.13 18.96
N LEU A 269 -4.51 -21.96 19.61
CA LEU A 269 -3.37 -21.04 19.59
C LEU A 269 -2.13 -21.72 20.18
N ARG A 270 -2.26 -22.36 21.34
CA ARG A 270 -1.16 -23.10 21.96
C ARG A 270 -0.63 -24.23 21.07
N GLN A 271 -1.53 -25.00 20.46
CA GLN A 271 -1.15 -26.04 19.50
C GLN A 271 -0.42 -25.46 18.29
N ALA A 272 -0.88 -24.32 17.75
CA ALA A 272 -0.24 -23.64 16.64
C ALA A 272 1.16 -23.12 16.99
N ILE A 273 1.35 -22.57 18.20
CA ILE A 273 2.66 -22.15 18.73
C ILE A 273 3.59 -23.37 18.87
N ALA A 274 3.12 -24.43 19.52
CA ALA A 274 3.92 -25.66 19.72
C ALA A 274 4.33 -26.29 18.38
N ALA A 275 3.40 -26.39 17.43
CA ALA A 275 3.67 -26.91 16.09
C ALA A 275 4.65 -26.02 15.31
N ARG A 276 4.58 -24.69 15.47
CA ARG A 276 5.42 -23.77 14.71
C ARG A 276 6.82 -23.61 15.28
N PHE A 277 6.95 -23.55 16.61
CA PHE A 277 8.18 -23.15 17.30
C PHE A 277 8.79 -24.26 18.16
N GLY A 278 8.12 -25.41 18.32
CA GLY A 278 8.62 -26.54 19.11
C GLY A 278 8.49 -26.38 20.62
N GLY A 279 7.78 -25.34 21.09
CA GLY A 279 7.52 -25.08 22.50
C GLY A 279 6.13 -24.52 22.74
N ASP A 280 5.53 -24.82 23.88
CA ASP A 280 4.21 -24.33 24.30
C ASP A 280 4.33 -23.17 25.31
N ILE A 281 3.23 -22.46 25.53
CA ILE A 281 3.11 -21.45 26.58
C ILE A 281 3.30 -22.13 27.96
N PRO A 282 4.31 -21.74 28.76
CA PRO A 282 4.55 -22.31 30.07
C PRO A 282 3.32 -22.14 30.99
N ALA A 283 3.00 -23.17 31.78
CA ALA A 283 1.78 -23.22 32.59
C ALA A 283 1.53 -21.96 33.43
N ARG A 284 2.57 -21.42 34.06
CA ARG A 284 2.53 -20.20 34.89
C ARG A 284 2.10 -18.92 34.15
N PHE A 285 2.18 -18.90 32.82
CA PHE A 285 1.79 -17.74 32.00
C PHE A 285 0.49 -17.97 31.22
N ARG A 286 -0.13 -19.16 31.31
CA ARG A 286 -1.28 -19.52 30.47
C ARG A 286 -2.49 -18.65 30.75
N GLU A 287 -2.80 -18.38 32.00
CA GLU A 287 -3.94 -17.53 32.37
C GLU A 287 -3.80 -16.11 31.81
N GLN A 288 -2.63 -15.49 31.97
CA GLN A 288 -2.34 -14.17 31.42
C GLN A 288 -2.45 -14.16 29.90
N TRP A 289 -1.89 -15.16 29.22
CA TRP A 289 -1.95 -15.26 27.76
C TRP A 289 -3.37 -15.52 27.25
N GLN A 290 -4.16 -16.32 27.97
CA GLN A 290 -5.55 -16.60 27.65
C GLN A 290 -6.38 -15.31 27.71
N ALA A 291 -6.25 -14.55 28.79
CA ALA A 291 -6.93 -13.26 28.94
C ALA A 291 -6.54 -12.29 27.81
N GLN A 292 -5.24 -12.15 27.53
CA GLN A 292 -4.75 -11.23 26.49
C GLN A 292 -5.14 -11.65 25.07
N HIS A 293 -5.19 -12.96 24.80
CA HIS A 293 -5.68 -13.49 23.53
C HIS A 293 -7.18 -13.23 23.39
N ALA A 294 -7.98 -13.54 24.41
CA ALA A 294 -9.42 -13.29 24.41
C ALA A 294 -9.74 -11.81 24.19
N ASP A 295 -9.07 -10.90 24.91
CA ASP A 295 -9.24 -9.45 24.75
C ASP A 295 -8.89 -9.00 23.32
N ALA A 296 -7.81 -9.54 22.75
CA ALA A 296 -7.38 -9.19 21.41
C ALA A 296 -8.35 -9.71 20.34
N VAL A 297 -8.90 -10.92 20.51
CA VAL A 297 -9.95 -11.49 19.63
C VAL A 297 -11.19 -10.61 19.66
N VAL A 298 -11.69 -10.27 20.85
CA VAL A 298 -12.87 -9.43 21.04
C VAL A 298 -12.66 -8.05 20.43
N ARG A 299 -11.51 -7.41 20.69
CA ARG A 299 -11.21 -6.10 20.12
C ARG A 299 -11.13 -6.13 18.59
N ARG A 300 -10.49 -7.15 18.02
CA ARG A 300 -10.38 -7.31 16.55
C ARG A 300 -11.76 -7.52 15.93
N ALA A 301 -12.63 -8.31 16.56
CA ALA A 301 -14.01 -8.51 16.12
C ALA A 301 -14.80 -7.20 16.14
N ALA A 302 -14.74 -6.45 17.25
CA ALA A 302 -15.41 -5.15 17.37
C ALA A 302 -14.95 -4.13 16.32
N LEU A 303 -13.64 -4.09 16.01
CA LEU A 303 -13.10 -3.25 14.93
C LEU A 303 -13.63 -3.68 13.55
N THR A 304 -13.72 -4.98 13.31
CA THR A 304 -14.25 -5.55 12.06
C THR A 304 -15.71 -5.16 11.87
N ASP A 305 -16.55 -5.34 12.89
CA ASP A 305 -17.98 -5.03 12.85
C ASP A 305 -18.22 -3.52 12.69
N THR A 306 -17.47 -2.71 13.43
CA THR A 306 -17.57 -1.24 13.34
C THR A 306 -17.16 -0.74 11.95
N ARG A 307 -16.12 -1.33 11.36
CA ARG A 307 -15.70 -1.02 9.99
C ARG A 307 -16.78 -1.42 8.98
N ALA A 308 -17.34 -2.62 9.10
CA ALA A 308 -18.37 -3.10 8.19
C ALA A 308 -19.62 -2.21 8.22
N LEU A 309 -20.04 -1.75 9.40
CA LEU A 309 -21.15 -0.79 9.53
C LEU A 309 -20.83 0.56 8.88
N ALA A 310 -19.60 1.06 9.05
CA ALA A 310 -19.16 2.31 8.42
C ALA A 310 -19.10 2.19 6.89
N GLU A 311 -18.61 1.06 6.35
CA GLU A 311 -18.60 0.77 4.92
C GLU A 311 -20.02 0.66 4.34
N ALA A 312 -20.94 0.00 5.06
CA ALA A 312 -22.35 -0.07 4.66
C ALA A 312 -23.00 1.32 4.64
N THR A 313 -22.71 2.16 5.64
CA THR A 313 -23.21 3.55 5.71
C THR A 313 -22.67 4.39 4.55
N LEU A 314 -21.38 4.23 4.22
CA LEU A 314 -20.77 4.86 3.05
C LEU A 314 -21.46 4.43 1.76
N ASP A 315 -21.70 3.13 1.59
CA ASP A 315 -22.37 2.58 0.42
C ASP A 315 -23.77 3.18 0.25
N THR A 316 -24.57 3.27 1.32
CA THR A 316 -25.90 3.90 1.31
C THR A 316 -25.82 5.37 0.91
N ARG A 317 -24.88 6.14 1.47
CA ARG A 317 -24.70 7.57 1.14
C ARG A 317 -24.28 7.79 -0.31
N VAL A 318 -23.32 7.02 -0.80
CA VAL A 318 -22.89 7.10 -2.20
C VAL A 318 -24.05 6.72 -3.13
N ALA A 319 -24.85 5.72 -2.77
CA ALA A 319 -26.02 5.33 -3.57
C ALA A 319 -27.08 6.44 -3.67
N MET A 320 -27.34 7.17 -2.57
CA MET A 320 -28.18 8.36 -2.58
C MET A 320 -27.68 9.43 -3.54
N LEU A 321 -26.36 9.65 -3.64
CA LEU A 321 -25.78 10.60 -4.61
C LEU A 321 -26.03 10.20 -6.07
N TYR A 322 -26.18 8.91 -6.35
CA TYR A 322 -26.53 8.42 -7.69
C TYR A 322 -28.03 8.25 -7.92
N GLY A 323 -28.87 8.54 -6.92
CA GLY A 323 -30.32 8.33 -6.98
C GLY A 323 -30.72 6.85 -7.07
N VAL A 324 -29.93 5.96 -6.47
CA VAL A 324 -30.16 4.49 -6.49
C VAL A 324 -30.34 3.97 -5.07
N ASP A 325 -31.31 3.08 -4.88
CA ASP A 325 -31.41 2.29 -3.65
C ASP A 325 -30.57 1.02 -3.76
N LEU A 326 -29.68 0.79 -2.78
CA LEU A 326 -28.94 -0.47 -2.69
C LEU A 326 -29.82 -1.56 -2.07
N PRO A 327 -29.88 -2.76 -2.66
CA PRO A 327 -30.59 -3.90 -2.09
C PRO A 327 -29.85 -4.51 -0.89
#